data_AF-A6KQ46-F1
#
_entry.id   AF-A6KQ46-F1
#
_cell.length_a   1.000
_cell.length_b   1.000
_cell.length_c   1.000
_cell.angle_alpha   90.00
_cell.angle_beta   90.00
_cell.angle_gamma   90.00
#
_symmetry.space_group_name_H-M   'P 1'
#
loop_
_entity.id
_entity.type
_entity.pdbx_description
1 polymer ?
#
loop_
_entity_poly.entity_id
_entity_poly.type
_entity_poly.pdbx_seq_one_letter_code
_entity_poly.pdbx_strand_id
1 'polypeptide(L)' 'MLFHGNCYFFSITKHNWNDSLTACKEVGAQLIIIESDEEQTFLQKMCKSIGNLWIGLSDIKEEGSWQWVDG' A
#
# COMPACT_ATOMS: atom_id res chain seq x y z
N MET A 1 -11.52 2.61 5.75
CA MET A 1 -12.44 2.94 4.64
C MET A 1 -12.79 1.66 3.92
N LEU A 2 -14.06 1.41 3.60
CA LEU A 2 -14.47 0.19 2.89
C LEU A 2 -14.60 0.50 1.39
N PHE A 3 -13.96 -0.29 0.53
CA PHE A 3 -14.12 -0.22 -0.92
C PHE A 3 -14.07 -1.63 -1.48
N HIS A 4 -15.07 -2.03 -2.28
CA HIS A 4 -15.18 -3.36 -2.89
C HIS A 4 -15.01 -4.55 -1.91
N GLY A 5 -15.44 -4.39 -0.65
CA GLY A 5 -15.33 -5.44 0.37
C GLY A 5 -13.98 -5.46 1.10
N ASN A 6 -13.02 -4.63 0.70
CA ASN A 6 -11.70 -4.49 1.32
C ASN A 6 -11.65 -3.27 2.25
N CYS A 7 -10.91 -3.40 3.35
CA CYS A 7 -10.70 -2.33 4.34
C CYS A 7 -9.35 -1.65 4.13
N TYR A 8 -9.39 -0.35 3.83
CA TYR A 8 -8.22 0.50 3.60
C TYR A 8 -7.97 1.42 4.78
N PHE A 9 -6.73 1.48 5.21
CA PHE A 9 -6.23 2.38 6.25
C PHE A 9 -5.11 3.23 5.68
N PHE A 10 -5.21 4.55 5.84
CA PHE A 10 -4.21 5.50 5.38
C PHE A 10 -3.50 6.11 6.60
N SER A 11 -2.21 5.81 6.75
CA SER A 11 -1.40 6.37 7.83
C SER A 11 -1.18 7.87 7.63
N ILE A 12 -1.32 8.64 8.70
CA ILE A 12 -0.96 10.07 8.73
C ILE A 12 0.53 10.29 8.99
N THR A 13 1.23 9.28 9.52
CA THR A 13 2.65 9.33 9.82
C THR A 13 3.45 8.86 8.61
N LYS A 14 4.44 9.64 8.22
CA LYS A 14 5.33 9.32 7.10
C LYS A 14 6.48 8.44 7.59
N HIS A 15 6.62 7.29 6.95
CA HIS A 15 7.68 6.32 7.21
C HIS A 15 8.42 6.01 5.88
N ASN A 16 9.61 5.42 5.96
CA ASN A 16 10.18 4.76 4.78
C ASN A 16 9.35 3.49 4.45
N TRP A 17 9.63 2.84 3.31
CA TRP A 17 8.86 1.67 2.88
C TRP A 17 8.87 0.53 3.92
N ASN A 18 10.04 0.24 4.51
CA ASN A 18 10.22 -0.89 5.42
C ASN A 18 9.52 -0.66 6.77
N ASP A 19 9.61 0.57 7.29
CA ASP A 19 8.91 0.99 8.51
C ASP A 19 7.38 1.02 8.28
N SER A 20 6.93 1.43 7.08
CA SER A 20 5.51 1.41 6.72
C SER A 20 4.95 -0.02 6.66
N LEU A 21 5.74 -0.95 6.11
CA LEU A 21 5.38 -2.37 6.10
C LEU A 21 5.22 -2.91 7.52
N THR A 22 6.14 -2.56 8.42
CA THR A 22 6.10 -2.98 9.82
C THR A 22 4.89 -2.38 10.54
N ALA A 23 4.65 -1.08 10.39
CA ALA A 23 3.52 -0.38 11.00
C ALA A 23 2.16 -0.95 10.55
N CYS A 24 2.01 -1.30 9.27
CA CYS A 24 0.80 -1.98 8.79
C CYS A 24 0.60 -3.34 9.46
N LYS A 25 1.67 -4.14 9.62
CA LYS A 25 1.60 -5.45 10.28
C LYS A 25 1.23 -5.33 11.77
N GLU A 26 1.73 -4.32 12.46
CA GLU A 26 1.42 -4.06 13.88
C GLU A 26 -0.07 -3.83 14.13
N VAL A 27 -0.80 -3.27 13.15
CA VAL A 27 -2.26 -3.07 13.23
C VAL A 27 -3.06 -4.20 12.59
N GLY A 28 -2.43 -5.34 12.29
CA GLY A 28 -3.07 -6.50 11.67
C GLY A 28 -3.44 -6.30 10.20
N ALA A 29 -2.77 -5.36 9.52
CA ALA A 29 -2.94 -5.07 8.10
C ALA A 29 -1.67 -5.36 7.30
N GLN A 30 -1.70 -5.08 6.00
CA GLN A 30 -0.54 -5.12 5.11
C GLN A 30 -0.52 -3.87 4.22
N LEU A 31 0.65 -3.55 3.66
CA LEU A 31 0.71 -2.56 2.59
C LEU A 31 -0.15 -3.03 1.42
N ILE A 32 -0.83 -2.08 0.77
CA ILE A 32 -1.85 -2.42 -0.22
C ILE A 32 -1.26 -3.13 -1.44
N ILE A 33 -1.96 -4.19 -1.87
CA ILE A 33 -1.73 -4.92 -3.10
C ILE A 33 -2.86 -4.52 -4.03
N ILE A 34 -2.51 -4.13 -5.25
CA ILE A 34 -3.47 -3.59 -6.20
C ILE A 34 -3.87 -4.71 -7.14
N GLU A 35 -5.11 -5.18 -7.01
CA GLU A 35 -5.62 -6.35 -7.74
C GLU A 35 -6.52 -5.96 -8.91
N SER A 36 -6.88 -4.68 -9.03
CA SER A 36 -7.80 -4.18 -10.07
C SER A 36 -7.53 -2.75 -10.51
N ASP A 37 -7.95 -2.43 -11.73
CA ASP A 37 -7.87 -1.07 -12.29
C ASP A 37 -8.77 -0.08 -11.54
N GLU A 38 -9.89 -0.55 -11.01
CA GLU A 38 -10.80 0.24 -10.17
C GLU A 38 -10.14 0.64 -8.85
N GLU A 39 -9.41 -0.28 -8.23
CA GLU A 39 -8.65 -0.04 -7.01
C GLU A 39 -7.49 0.93 -7.26
N GLN A 40 -6.75 0.73 -8.35
CA GLN A 40 -5.72 1.67 -8.79
C GLN A 40 -6.29 3.09 -8.95
N THR A 41 -7.44 3.22 -9.61
CA THR A 41 -8.12 4.50 -9.83
C THR A 41 -8.59 5.13 -8.52
N PHE A 42 -9.11 4.32 -7.60
CA PHE A 42 -9.52 4.76 -6.27
C PHE A 42 -8.32 5.31 -5.47
N LEU A 43 -7.21 4.57 -5.42
CA LEU A 43 -5.99 4.99 -4.73
C LEU A 43 -5.39 6.27 -5.34
N GLN A 44 -5.38 6.40 -6.66
CA GLN A 44 -4.92 7.63 -7.32
C GLN A 44 -5.75 8.86 -6.94
N LYS A 45 -7.07 8.71 -6.79
CA LYS A 45 -7.94 9.80 -6.31
C LYS A 45 -7.60 10.15 -4.86
N MET A 46 -7.36 9.15 -4.02
CA MET A 46 -6.94 9.38 -2.63
C MET A 46 -5.60 10.12 -2.56
N CYS A 47 -4.60 9.71 -3.34
CA CYS A 47 -3.29 10.36 -3.39
C CYS A 47 -3.37 11.86 -3.72
N LYS A 48 -4.34 12.29 -4.54
CA LYS A 48 -4.56 13.73 -4.82
C LYS A 48 -4.96 14.52 -3.57
N SER A 49 -5.62 13.88 -2.61
CA SER A 49 -6.06 14.51 -1.37
C SER A 49 -5.06 14.37 -0.22
N ILE A 50 -4.37 13.23 -0.12
CA ILE A 50 -3.52 12.90 1.05
C ILE A 50 -2.02 12.90 0.75
N GLY A 51 -1.64 13.04 -0.52
CA GLY A 51 -0.25 12.99 -0.98
C GLY A 51 0.20 11.57 -1.34
N ASN A 52 1.52 11.41 -1.49
CA ASN A 52 2.12 10.13 -1.88
C ASN A 52 2.02 9.09 -0.76
N LEU A 53 1.82 7.83 -1.15
CA LEU A 53 1.64 6.70 -0.25
C LEU A 53 2.55 5.56 -0.67
N TRP A 54 3.00 4.78 0.31
CA TRP A 54 3.66 3.50 0.04
C TRP A 54 2.63 2.42 -0.28
N ILE A 55 2.97 1.57 -1.24
CA ILE A 55 2.21 0.38 -1.63
C ILE A 55 3.06 -0.87 -1.40
N GLY A 56 2.45 -2.04 -1.48
CA GLY A 56 3.10 -3.33 -1.25
C GLY A 56 4.06 -3.78 -2.34
N LEU A 57 4.27 -3.01 -3.40
CA LEU A 57 5.18 -3.37 -4.50
C LEU A 57 6.61 -2.91 -4.18
N SER A 58 7.59 -3.82 -4.24
CA SER A 58 9.02 -3.49 -4.12
C SER A 58 9.91 -4.48 -4.85
N ASP A 59 11.16 -4.09 -5.11
CA ASP A 59 12.23 -4.90 -5.72
C ASP A 59 13.38 -5.16 -4.73
N ILE A 60 13.15 -4.96 -3.43
CA ILE A 60 14.16 -5.08 -2.37
C ILE A 60 14.81 -6.47 -2.32
N LYS A 61 14.09 -7.52 -2.75
CA LYS A 61 14.63 -8.89 -2.80
C LYS A 61 15.62 -9.08 -3.95
N GLU A 62 15.33 -8.47 -5.11
CA GLU A 62 16.12 -8.58 -6.32
C GLU A 62 15.86 -7.34 -7.20
N GLU A 63 16.86 -6.48 -7.32
CA GLU A 63 16.78 -5.24 -8.09
C GLU A 63 16.31 -5.52 -9.53
N GLY A 64 15.29 -4.79 -9.98
CA GLY A 64 14.66 -5.00 -11.29
C GLY A 64 13.58 -6.08 -11.33
N SER A 65 13.38 -6.84 -10.24
CA SER A 65 12.33 -7.85 -10.08
C SER A 65 11.30 -7.38 -9.05
N TRP A 66 10.24 -6.72 -9.53
CA TRP A 66 9.19 -6.18 -8.67
C TRP A 66 8.26 -7.28 -8.17
N GLN A 67 8.05 -7.31 -6.86
CA GLN A 67 7.21 -8.29 -6.17
C GLN A 67 6.27 -7.60 -5.19
N TRP A 68 5.09 -8.18 -5.02
CA TRP A 68 4.16 -7.79 -3.98
C TRP A 68 4.55 -8.42 -2.63
N VAL A 69 4.03 -7.85 -1.54
CA VAL A 69 4.33 -8.30 -0.17
C VAL A 69 3.72 -9.66 0.20
N ASP A 70 2.77 -10.17 -0.59
CA ASP A 70 2.14 -11.50 -0.41
C ASP A 70 2.91 -12.64 -1.07
N GLY A 71 3.77 -12.35 -2.06
CA GLY A 71 4.68 -13.30 -2.69
C GLY A 71 4.24 -13.76 -4.06
#